data_AF-A0AAD7ENX8-F1
#
_entry.id   AF-A0AAD7ENX8-F1
#
_cell.length_a   1.000
_cell.length_b   1.000
_cell.length_c   1.000
_cell.angle_alpha   90.00
_cell.angle_beta   90.00
_cell.angle_gamma   90.00
#
_symmetry.space_group_name_H-M   'P 1'
#
loop_
_entity.id
_entity.type
_entity.pdbx_description
1 polymer ?
#
loop_
_entity_poly.entity_id
_entity_poly.type
_entity_poly.pdbx_seq_one_letter_code
_entity_poly.pdbx_strand_id
1 'polypeptide(L)'
;MALQELLARISQLSAEIDTQSKVLRQLEDSKRAAERQLNAIRDPVARLPLELSSEIFLRCLPSRPKPGSHIAPMLLTNVCYAWTNIALSTPALWAAIYLDHQGIEILESWLQRAGGHTLSISLRESLDEVAPVLRQYSKPLK
;
A
#
# COMPACT_ATOMS: atom_id res chain seq x y z
N MET A 1 1.57 53.69 28.80
CA MET A 1 1.26 52.69 29.84
C MET A 1 0.48 51.51 29.26
N ALA A 2 -0.72 51.70 28.68
CA ALA A 2 -1.54 50.62 28.10
C ALA A 2 -0.88 49.80 26.96
N LEU A 3 -0.06 50.43 26.09
CA LEU A 3 0.64 49.71 25.00
C LEU A 3 1.64 48.68 25.51
N GLN A 4 2.41 49.00 26.58
CA GLN A 4 3.39 48.06 27.14
C GLN A 4 2.70 46.88 27.82
N GLU A 5 1.57 47.11 28.47
CA GLU A 5 0.76 46.07 29.09
C GLU A 5 0.20 45.09 28.03
N LEU A 6 -0.31 45.62 26.90
CA LEU A 6 -0.75 44.78 25.78
C LEU A 6 0.39 43.98 25.15
N LEU A 7 1.56 44.58 24.95
CA LEU A 7 2.74 43.88 24.42
C LEU A 7 3.21 42.76 25.36
N ALA A 8 3.24 43.02 26.67
CA ALA A 8 3.56 42.01 27.67
C ALA A 8 2.52 40.88 27.70
N ARG A 9 1.24 41.19 27.51
CA ARG A 9 0.18 40.17 27.44
C ARG A 9 0.29 39.31 26.19
N ILE A 10 0.60 39.91 25.03
CA ILE A 10 0.82 39.17 23.78
C ILE A 10 2.04 38.26 23.90
N SER A 11 3.16 38.74 24.44
CA SER A 11 4.35 37.90 24.61
C SER A 11 4.10 36.72 25.57
N GLN A 12 3.36 36.97 26.66
CA GLN A 12 2.93 35.92 27.59
C GLN A 12 2.06 34.87 26.89
N LEU A 13 1.05 35.29 26.12
CA LEU A 13 0.15 34.37 25.41
C LEU A 13 0.88 33.58 24.32
N SER A 14 1.82 34.18 23.59
CA SER A 14 2.64 33.45 22.62
C SER A 14 3.50 32.37 23.28
N ALA A 15 4.13 32.68 24.42
CA ALA A 15 4.92 31.70 25.17
C ALA A 15 4.06 30.54 25.71
N GLU A 16 2.83 30.84 26.14
CA GLU A 16 1.85 29.84 26.58
C GLU A 16 1.42 28.94 25.41
N ILE A 17 1.10 29.52 24.24
CA ILE A 17 0.76 28.77 23.02
C ILE A 17 1.89 27.84 22.60
N ASP A 18 3.14 28.33 22.63
CA ASP A 18 4.31 27.51 22.29
C ASP A 18 4.49 26.35 23.27
N THR A 19 4.24 26.60 24.55
CA THR A 19 4.33 25.57 25.60
C THR A 19 3.25 24.52 25.43
N GLN A 20 1.99 24.93 25.24
CA GLN A 20 0.87 24.02 25.02
C GLN A 20 1.03 23.23 23.72
N SER A 21 1.53 23.86 22.66
CA SER A 21 1.83 23.19 21.39
C SER A 21 2.89 22.12 21.54
N LYS A 22 3.92 22.34 22.37
CA LYS A 22 4.92 21.31 22.69
C LYS A 22 4.31 20.14 23.44
N VAL A 23 3.47 20.41 24.45
CA VAL A 23 2.78 19.36 25.21
C VAL A 23 1.86 18.54 24.33
N LEU A 24 1.07 19.18 23.46
CA LEU A 24 0.21 18.49 22.50
C LEU A 24 1.01 17.55 21.59
N ARG A 25 2.12 18.02 21.01
CA ARG A 25 3.00 17.18 20.17
C ARG A 25 3.53 15.97 20.94
N GLN A 26 3.98 16.15 22.19
CA GLN A 26 4.48 15.05 23.01
C GLN A 26 3.39 14.00 23.33
N LEU A 27 2.17 14.45 23.61
CA LEU A 27 1.04 13.56 23.85
C LEU A 27 0.63 12.81 22.57
N GLU A 28 0.62 13.49 21.43
CA GLU A 28 0.36 12.87 20.13
C GLU A 28 1.40 11.81 19.78
N ASP A 29 2.69 12.09 20.00
CA ASP A 29 3.76 11.12 19.79
C ASP A 29 3.64 9.92 20.73
N SER A 30 3.32 10.16 22.00
CA SER A 30 3.09 9.10 23.00
C SER A 30 1.87 8.24 22.63
N LYS A 31 0.78 8.86 22.18
CA LYS A 31 -0.41 8.16 21.67
C LYS A 31 -0.06 7.29 20.46
N ARG A 32 0.65 7.84 19.47
CA ARG A 32 1.09 7.10 18.28
C ARG A 32 1.99 5.92 18.65
N ALA A 33 2.87 6.09 19.64
CA ALA A 33 3.70 5.00 20.14
C ALA A 33 2.86 3.87 20.78
N ALA A 34 1.87 4.22 21.61
CA ALA A 34 0.95 3.25 22.21
C ALA A 34 0.09 2.53 21.16
N GLU A 35 -0.40 3.24 20.13
CA GLU A 35 -1.13 2.65 19.00
C GLU A 35 -0.26 1.65 18.22
N ARG A 36 1.02 1.96 17.99
CA ARG A 36 1.96 1.03 17.36
C ARG A 36 2.16 -0.24 18.20
N GLN A 37 2.30 -0.10 19.51
CA GLN A 37 2.41 -1.25 20.42
C GLN A 37 1.15 -2.12 20.41
N LEU A 38 -0.03 -1.49 20.47
CA LEU A 38 -1.30 -2.19 20.40
C LEU A 38 -1.45 -2.94 19.07
N ASN A 39 -1.09 -2.31 17.96
CA ASN A 39 -1.13 -2.93 16.63
C ASN A 39 -0.16 -4.11 16.54
N ALA A 40 1.04 -4.03 17.13
CA ALA A 40 1.96 -5.17 17.17
C ALA A 40 1.40 -6.38 17.95
N ILE A 41 0.58 -6.14 18.97
CA ILE A 41 -0.09 -7.22 19.73
C ILE A 41 -1.29 -7.78 18.96
N ARG A 42 -2.08 -6.90 18.32
CA ARG A 42 -3.33 -7.25 17.64
C ARG A 42 -3.13 -7.82 16.24
N ASP A 43 -2.08 -7.43 15.52
CA ASP A 43 -1.80 -7.87 14.16
C ASP A 43 -1.15 -9.27 14.20
N PRO A 44 -1.87 -10.33 13.81
CA PRO A 44 -1.32 -11.69 13.84
C PRO A 44 -0.09 -11.82 12.93
N VAL A 45 -0.03 -11.06 11.83
CA VAL A 45 1.05 -11.13 10.85
C VAL A 45 2.33 -10.50 11.40
N ALA A 46 2.23 -9.49 12.27
CA ALA A 46 3.39 -8.90 12.95
C ALA A 46 4.06 -9.89 13.94
N ARG A 47 3.35 -10.95 14.33
CA ARG A 47 3.84 -12.00 15.25
C ARG A 47 4.39 -13.23 14.52
N LEU A 48 4.16 -13.34 13.22
CA LEU A 48 4.67 -14.44 12.42
C LEU A 48 6.10 -14.13 11.96
N PRO A 49 6.97 -15.14 11.86
CA PRO A 49 8.20 -15.03 11.09
C PRO A 49 7.93 -14.50 9.68
N LEU A 50 8.87 -13.73 9.15
CA LEU A 50 8.77 -13.11 7.82
C LEU A 50 8.42 -14.14 6.75
N GLU A 51 9.05 -15.31 6.81
CA GLU A 51 8.88 -16.41 5.86
C GLU A 51 7.45 -16.92 5.81
N LEU A 52 6.79 -17.05 6.97
CA LEU A 52 5.41 -17.52 7.05
C LEU A 52 4.45 -16.45 6.52
N SER A 53 4.68 -15.18 6.84
CA SER A 53 3.89 -14.06 6.33
C SER A 53 4.00 -13.96 4.80
N SER A 54 5.22 -14.06 4.25
CA SER A 54 5.45 -14.08 2.81
C SER A 54 4.78 -15.27 2.12
N GLU A 55 4.84 -16.48 2.69
CA GLU A 55 4.16 -17.66 2.16
C GLU A 55 2.63 -17.51 2.17
N ILE A 56 2.05 -16.97 3.25
CA ILE A 56 0.62 -16.66 3.31
C ILE A 56 0.26 -15.67 2.21
N PHE A 57 1.03 -14.60 2.05
CA PHE A 57 0.79 -13.57 1.03
C PHE A 57 0.85 -14.14 -0.39
N LEU A 58 1.80 -15.04 -0.67
CA LEU A 58 1.92 -15.73 -1.96
C LEU A 58 0.67 -16.57 -2.26
N ARG A 59 0.11 -17.24 -1.25
CA ARG A 59 -1.13 -18.02 -1.38
C ARG A 59 -2.39 -17.16 -1.55
N CYS A 60 -2.32 -15.87 -1.21
CA CYS A 60 -3.41 -14.92 -1.40
C CYS A 60 -3.39 -14.24 -2.78
N LEU A 61 -2.40 -14.52 -3.63
CA LEU A 61 -2.35 -13.95 -4.97
C LEU A 61 -3.52 -14.48 -5.83
N PRO A 62 -4.19 -13.60 -6.60
CA PRO A 62 -5.15 -14.05 -7.59
C PRO A 62 -4.44 -14.79 -8.73
N SER A 63 -5.18 -15.63 -9.45
CA SER A 63 -4.63 -16.34 -10.63
C SER A 63 -4.13 -15.39 -11.74
N ARG A 64 -4.62 -14.15 -11.76
CA ARG A 64 -4.20 -13.09 -12.68
C ARG A 64 -3.99 -11.79 -11.87
N PRO A 65 -2.78 -11.56 -11.34
CA PRO A 65 -2.47 -10.37 -10.55
C PRO A 65 -2.55 -9.14 -11.43
N LYS A 66 -3.57 -8.30 -11.22
CA LYS A 66 -3.71 -7.04 -11.95
C LYS A 66 -3.45 -5.87 -11.01
N PRO A 67 -2.94 -4.73 -11.52
CA PRO A 67 -2.84 -3.51 -10.74
C PRO A 67 -4.19 -3.13 -10.12
N GLY A 68 -4.19 -2.79 -8.83
CA GLY A 68 -5.40 -2.34 -8.14
C GLY A 68 -5.25 -2.36 -6.62
N SER A 69 -5.70 -1.30 -5.95
CA SER A 69 -5.61 -1.14 -4.49
C SER A 69 -6.32 -2.25 -3.70
N HIS A 70 -7.29 -2.94 -4.30
CA HIS A 70 -8.08 -4.00 -3.70
C HIS A 70 -7.67 -5.40 -4.13
N ILE A 71 -6.54 -5.54 -4.85
CA ILE A 71 -6.10 -6.80 -5.44
C ILE A 71 -4.65 -7.06 -5.03
N ALA A 72 -4.35 -8.28 -4.57
CA ALA A 72 -2.98 -8.65 -4.24
C ALA A 72 -2.11 -8.69 -5.53
N PRO A 73 -0.84 -8.25 -5.46
CA PRO A 73 -0.08 -7.92 -4.25
C PRO A 73 -0.31 -6.50 -3.68
N MET A 74 -0.91 -5.57 -4.46
CA MET A 74 -1.08 -4.17 -4.03
C MET A 74 -2.04 -4.00 -2.83
N LEU A 75 -3.03 -4.86 -2.67
CA LEU A 75 -3.86 -4.87 -1.46
C LEU A 75 -3.02 -5.02 -0.20
N LEU A 76 -2.02 -5.91 -0.25
CA LEU A 76 -1.17 -6.22 0.89
C LEU A 76 -0.27 -5.04 1.26
N THR A 77 0.05 -4.16 0.30
CA THR A 77 0.82 -2.94 0.56
C THR A 77 0.01 -1.84 1.24
N ASN A 78 -1.31 -1.99 1.37
CA ASN A 78 -2.23 -0.95 1.86
C ASN A 78 -2.86 -1.26 3.22
N VAL A 79 -2.52 -2.39 3.86
CA VAL A 79 -3.14 -2.81 5.14
C VAL A 79 -2.53 -2.09 6.34
N CYS A 80 -1.23 -2.28 6.57
CA CYS A 80 -0.48 -1.63 7.63
C CYS A 80 1.01 -1.59 7.25
N TYR A 81 1.81 -0.81 7.98
CA TYR A 81 3.24 -0.65 7.71
C TYR A 81 4.02 -1.99 7.69
N ALA A 82 3.66 -2.92 8.58
CA ALA A 82 4.30 -4.24 8.62
C ALA A 82 4.02 -5.04 7.34
N TRP A 83 2.76 -5.12 6.91
CA TRP A 83 2.38 -5.82 5.68
C TRP A 83 2.98 -5.15 4.45
N THR A 84 3.01 -3.81 4.41
CA THR A 84 3.68 -3.06 3.34
C THR A 84 5.14 -3.44 3.22
N ASN A 85 5.88 -3.47 4.33
CA ASN A 85 7.29 -3.84 4.32
C ASN A 85 7.49 -5.27 3.82
N ILE A 86 6.72 -6.23 4.34
CA ILE A 86 6.79 -7.65 3.94
C ILE A 86 6.48 -7.80 2.45
N ALA A 87 5.40 -7.17 1.97
CA ALA A 87 4.97 -7.28 0.59
C ALA A 87 5.98 -6.65 -0.38
N LEU A 88 6.54 -5.49 -0.03
CA LEU A 88 7.57 -4.83 -0.86
C LEU A 88 8.91 -5.56 -0.81
N SER A 89 9.25 -6.24 0.29
CA SER A 89 10.49 -7.02 0.43
C SER A 89 10.37 -8.46 -0.06
N THR A 90 9.25 -8.87 -0.64
CA THR A 90 9.03 -10.23 -1.16
C THR A 90 8.89 -10.20 -2.69
N PRO A 91 10.00 -10.29 -3.45
CA PRO A 91 9.97 -10.16 -4.91
C PRO A 91 9.06 -11.17 -5.62
N ALA A 92 8.91 -12.37 -5.05
CA ALA A 92 8.04 -13.42 -5.59
C ALA A 92 6.56 -12.97 -5.69
N LEU A 93 6.10 -12.03 -4.85
CA LEU A 93 4.74 -11.48 -4.96
C LEU A 93 4.52 -10.65 -6.23
N TRP A 94 5.62 -10.15 -6.81
CA TRP A 94 5.64 -9.28 -7.98
C TRP A 94 6.07 -10.03 -9.23
N ALA A 95 6.30 -11.35 -9.17
CA ALA A 95 6.79 -12.16 -10.28
C ALA A 95 5.76 -12.42 -11.40
N ALA A 96 4.53 -11.92 -11.27
CA ALA A 96 3.54 -11.93 -12.34
C ALA A 96 2.72 -10.64 -12.37
N ILE A 97 2.35 -10.20 -13.57
CA ILE A 97 1.45 -9.06 -13.78
C ILE A 97 0.54 -9.29 -15.00
N TYR A 98 -0.74 -9.04 -14.82
CA TYR A 98 -1.79 -9.08 -15.83
C TYR A 98 -2.25 -7.64 -16.10
N LEU A 99 -1.87 -7.11 -17.25
CA LEU A 99 -2.07 -5.72 -17.65
C LEU A 99 -3.23 -5.59 -18.63
N ASP A 100 -3.99 -4.51 -18.49
CA ASP A 100 -4.77 -3.93 -19.58
C ASP A 100 -4.03 -2.72 -20.18
N HIS A 101 -4.60 -2.11 -21.22
CA HIS A 101 -3.99 -0.97 -21.91
C HIS A 101 -3.69 0.24 -21.00
N GLN A 102 -4.35 0.35 -19.84
CA GLN A 102 -4.19 1.47 -18.90
C GLN A 102 -3.13 1.19 -17.83
N GLY A 103 -2.68 -0.06 -17.68
CA GLY A 103 -1.77 -0.46 -16.62
C GLY A 103 -0.27 -0.37 -16.95
N ILE A 104 0.13 0.17 -18.11
CA ILE A 104 1.56 0.19 -18.51
C ILE A 104 2.39 1.09 -17.59
N GLU A 105 1.83 2.19 -17.07
CA GLU A 105 2.55 3.14 -16.23
C GLU A 105 3.09 2.52 -14.93
N ILE A 106 2.41 1.50 -14.40
CA ILE A 106 2.84 0.85 -13.15
C ILE A 106 3.86 -0.27 -13.39
N LEU A 107 4.10 -0.64 -14.64
CA LEU A 107 4.98 -1.75 -15.00
C LEU A 107 6.41 -1.53 -14.50
N GLU A 108 6.93 -0.30 -14.57
CA GLU A 108 8.26 0.03 -14.06
C GLU A 108 8.36 -0.24 -12.56
N SER A 109 7.39 0.25 -11.77
CA SER A 109 7.33 -0.01 -10.33
C SER A 109 7.20 -1.50 -10.01
N TRP A 110 6.49 -2.25 -10.85
CA TRP A 110 6.32 -3.70 -10.69
C TRP A 110 7.63 -4.46 -10.99
N LEU A 111 8.31 -4.08 -12.06
CA LEU A 111 9.63 -4.62 -12.45
C LEU A 111 10.66 -4.40 -11.35
N GLN A 112 10.74 -3.17 -10.82
CA GLN A 112 11.66 -2.84 -9.72
C GLN A 112 11.42 -3.73 -8.50
N ARG A 113 10.16 -4.06 -8.18
CA ARG A 113 9.80 -4.89 -7.02
C ARG A 113 10.01 -6.38 -7.27
N ALA A 114 9.82 -6.86 -8.51
CA ALA A 114 10.15 -8.23 -8.90
C ALA A 114 11.67 -8.50 -8.79
N GLY A 115 12.50 -7.46 -8.85
CA GLY A 115 13.94 -7.57 -8.65
C GLY A 115 14.57 -8.55 -9.66
N GLY A 116 15.31 -9.53 -9.14
CA GLY A 116 15.94 -10.58 -9.96
C GLY A 116 15.04 -11.76 -10.34
N HIS A 117 13.77 -11.79 -9.95
CA HIS A 117 12.86 -12.89 -10.30
C HIS A 117 12.42 -12.81 -11.77
N THR A 118 12.22 -13.99 -12.39
CA THR A 118 11.60 -14.07 -13.72
C THR A 118 10.16 -13.54 -13.64
N LEU A 119 9.90 -12.42 -14.32
CA LEU A 119 8.59 -11.78 -14.39
C LEU A 119 7.75 -12.38 -15.53
N SER A 120 6.56 -12.88 -15.21
CA SER A 120 5.53 -13.23 -16.20
C SER A 120 4.63 -12.03 -16.47
N ILE A 121 4.69 -11.49 -17.69
CA ILE A 121 3.83 -10.38 -18.13
C ILE A 121 2.77 -10.96 -19.06
N SER A 122 1.50 -10.72 -18.73
CA SER A 122 0.36 -11.11 -19.55
C SER A 122 -0.47 -9.88 -19.88
N LEU A 123 -0.85 -9.73 -21.15
CA LEU A 123 -1.65 -8.61 -21.62
C LEU A 123 -3.09 -9.07 -21.90
N ARG A 124 -4.06 -8.27 -21.47
CA ARG A 124 -5.46 -8.44 -21.86
C ARG A 124 -5.64 -7.81 -23.23
N GLU A 125 -5.87 -8.64 -24.24
CA GLU A 125 -6.32 -8.17 -25.55
C GLU A 125 -7.78 -7.69 -25.46
N SER A 126 -8.10 -6.59 -26.15
CA SER A 126 -9.46 -6.09 -26.23
C SER A 126 -10.31 -7.07 -27.03
N LEU A 127 -11.47 -7.44 -26.48
CA LEU A 127 -12.43 -8.28 -27.22
C LEU A 127 -12.90 -7.61 -28.51
N ASP A 128 -12.81 -6.29 -28.65
CA ASP A 128 -13.17 -5.60 -29.90
C ASP A 128 -12.19 -5.91 -31.04
N GLU A 129 -10.93 -6.21 -30.72
CA GLU A 129 -9.90 -6.56 -31.70
C GLU A 129 -10.00 -8.04 -32.12
N VAL A 130 -10.37 -8.93 -31.19
CA VAL A 130 -10.48 -10.38 -31.44
C VAL A 130 -11.90 -10.86 -31.74
N ALA A 131 -12.95 -10.08 -31.46
CA ALA A 131 -14.34 -10.41 -31.76
C ALA A 131 -14.59 -10.77 -33.24
N PRO A 132 -13.99 -10.07 -34.23
CA PRO A 132 -14.14 -10.47 -35.63
C PRO A 132 -13.62 -11.89 -35.91
N VAL A 133 -12.50 -12.25 -35.28
CA VAL A 133 -11.86 -13.56 -35.41
C VAL A 133 -12.67 -14.63 -34.65
N LEU A 134 -13.10 -14.35 -33.42
CA LEU A 134 -13.86 -15.30 -32.60
C LEU A 134 -15.25 -15.60 -33.17
N ARG A 135 -15.88 -14.63 -33.86
CA ARG A 135 -17.14 -14.85 -34.60
C ARG A 135 -16.98 -15.90 -35.72
N GLN A 136 -15.80 -16.04 -36.31
CA GLN A 136 -15.52 -17.05 -37.33
C GLN A 136 -15.52 -18.48 -36.74
N TYR A 137 -15.24 -18.63 -35.45
CA TYR A 137 -15.13 -19.91 -34.75
C TYR A 137 -16.33 -20.22 -33.84
N SER A 138 -17.27 -19.27 -33.66
CA SER A 138 -18.50 -19.55 -32.92
C SER A 138 -19.42 -20.44 -33.76
N LYS A 139 -19.37 -21.75 -33.52
CA LYS A 139 -20.48 -22.63 -33.92
C LYS A 139 -21.67 -22.33 -33.00
N PRO A 140 -22.90 -22.18 -33.53
CA PRO A 140 -24.07 -22.06 -32.69
C PRO A 140 -24.18 -23.32 -31.82
N LEU A 141 -24.32 -23.14 -30.51
CA LEU A 141 -24.69 -24.21 -29.60
C LEU A 141 -26.06 -24.73 -30.03
N LYS A 142 -26.14 -26.03 -30.31
CA LYS A 142 -27.41 -26.73 -30.56
C LYS A 142 -28.19 -26.90 -29.27
#